data_AF-A0A3N5L148-F1
#
_entry.id   AF-A0A3N5L148-F1
#
_cell.length_a   1.000
_cell.length_b   1.000
_cell.length_c   1.000
_cell.angle_alpha   90.00
_cell.angle_beta   90.00
_cell.angle_gamma   90.00
#
_symmetry.space_group_name_H-M   'P 1'
#
loop_
_entity.id
_entity.type
_entity.pdbx_description
1 polymer ?
#
loop_
_entity_poly.entity_id
_entity_poly.type
_entity_poly.pdbx_seq_one_letter_code
_entity_poly.pdbx_strand_id
1 'polypeptide(L)'
;MLKKKYHQIFISGEDKYLYIYVYLKKFNRKAADKVFNSYIKKYSNKNFDELQLTFLDTQFAEGYLELINKKNTDKKFYIPMTGTKILKGIYNYKLTDKKLNDIVIYQ
;
A
#
# COMPACT_ATOMS: atom_id res chain seq x y z
N MET A 1 -19.73 -16.59 5.96
CA MET A 1 -18.99 -15.31 5.83
C MET A 1 -17.52 -15.59 5.48
N LEU A 2 -17.10 -15.39 4.23
CA LEU A 2 -15.69 -15.52 3.83
C LEU A 2 -14.86 -14.44 4.57
N LYS A 3 -14.06 -14.83 5.57
CA LYS A 3 -13.13 -13.90 6.25
C LYS A 3 -12.15 -13.34 5.21
N LYS A 4 -12.28 -12.06 4.86
CA LYS A 4 -11.37 -11.37 3.94
C LYS A 4 -9.94 -11.50 4.48
N LYS A 5 -9.01 -11.98 3.65
CA LYS A 5 -7.60 -12.23 4.02
C LYS A 5 -6.79 -10.94 4.17
N TYR A 6 -7.30 -9.85 3.62
CA TYR A 6 -6.73 -8.51 3.67
C TYR A 6 -7.85 -7.48 3.68
N HIS A 7 -7.52 -6.25 4.10
CA HIS A 7 -8.45 -5.14 4.14
C HIS A 7 -7.80 -3.93 3.46
N GLN A 8 -8.45 -3.36 2.44
CA GLN A 8 -8.07 -2.06 1.91
C GLN A 8 -8.41 -1.03 2.97
N ILE A 9 -7.41 -0.29 3.45
CA ILE A 9 -7.58 0.71 4.50
C ILE A 9 -7.79 2.08 3.87
N PHE A 10 -7.06 2.41 2.80
CA PHE A 10 -7.10 3.74 2.21
C PHE A 10 -6.73 3.69 0.74
N ILE A 11 -7.34 4.58 -0.05
CA ILE A 11 -7.03 4.80 -1.46
C ILE A 11 -7.04 6.30 -1.75
N SER A 12 -6.01 6.77 -2.45
CA SER A 12 -5.90 8.17 -2.87
C SER A 12 -5.24 8.23 -4.24
N GLY A 13 -5.83 9.01 -5.14
CA GLY A 13 -5.22 9.36 -6.42
C GLY A 13 -4.66 10.76 -6.35
N GLU A 14 -3.41 10.93 -6.79
CA GLU A 14 -2.76 12.24 -6.93
C GLU A 14 -2.03 12.26 -8.28
N ASP A 15 -2.42 13.18 -9.16
CA ASP A 15 -1.94 13.29 -10.53
C ASP A 15 -1.96 11.94 -11.30
N LYS A 16 -0.77 11.37 -11.49
CA LYS A 16 -0.49 10.15 -12.26
C LYS A 16 -0.29 8.93 -11.37
N TYR A 17 -0.54 9.04 -10.07
CA TYR A 17 -0.25 8.01 -9.08
C TYR A 17 -1.52 7.60 -8.34
N LEU A 18 -1.68 6.28 -8.13
CA LEU A 18 -2.69 5.72 -7.25
C LEU A 18 -2.03 5.08 -6.03
N TYR A 19 -2.27 5.64 -4.85
CA TYR A 19 -1.77 5.14 -3.57
C TYR A 19 -2.84 4.27 -2.90
N ILE A 20 -2.47 3.08 -2.47
CA ILE A 20 -3.38 2.16 -1.77
C ILE A 20 -2.68 1.56 -0.56
N TYR A 21 -3.33 1.65 0.60
CA TYR A 21 -2.84 1.03 1.83
C TYR A 21 -3.68 -0.20 2.15
N VAL A 22 -3.00 -1.31 2.44
CA VAL A 22 -3.63 -2.62 2.62
C VAL A 22 -3.12 -3.28 3.90
N TYR A 23 -4.03 -3.58 4.81
CA TYR A 23 -3.76 -4.44 5.95
C TYR A 23 -3.71 -5.91 5.52
N LEU A 24 -2.64 -6.62 5.87
CA LEU A 24 -2.49 -8.06 5.66
C LEU A 24 -2.53 -8.80 7.00
N LYS A 25 -3.58 -9.59 7.22
CA LYS A 25 -3.70 -10.41 8.44
C LYS A 25 -2.58 -11.44 8.60
N LYS A 26 -2.08 -11.99 7.49
CA LYS A 26 -0.89 -12.86 7.45
C LYS A 26 0.19 -12.15 6.66
N PHE A 27 0.95 -11.30 7.33
CA PHE A 27 1.94 -10.45 6.70
C PHE A 27 3.16 -11.25 6.22
N ASN A 28 3.30 -11.40 4.90
CA ASN A 28 4.47 -11.97 4.25
C ASN A 28 4.50 -11.56 2.76
N ARG A 29 5.68 -11.66 2.14
CA ARG A 29 5.90 -11.26 0.74
C ARG A 29 5.01 -12.00 -0.26
N LYS A 30 4.78 -13.30 -0.08
CA LYS A 30 3.92 -14.11 -0.98
C LYS A 30 2.46 -13.67 -0.92
N ALA A 31 1.95 -13.36 0.27
CA ALA A 31 0.60 -12.83 0.46
C ALA A 31 0.47 -11.43 -0.16
N ALA A 32 1.45 -10.55 0.10
CA ALA A 32 1.51 -9.22 -0.49
C ALA A 32 1.52 -9.29 -2.02
N ASP A 33 2.38 -10.12 -2.62
CA ASP A 33 2.49 -10.28 -4.07
C ASP A 33 1.17 -10.72 -4.72
N LYS A 34 0.50 -11.70 -4.11
CA LYS A 34 -0.81 -12.18 -4.58
C LYS A 34 -1.85 -11.06 -4.57
N VAL A 35 -1.90 -10.28 -3.48
CA VAL A 35 -2.81 -9.14 -3.38
C VAL A 35 -2.42 -8.08 -4.39
N PHE A 36 -1.13 -7.77 -4.54
CA PHE A 36 -0.65 -6.77 -5.49
C PHE A 36 -1.07 -7.07 -6.93
N ASN A 37 -0.88 -8.31 -7.38
CA ASN A 37 -1.34 -8.75 -8.71
C ASN A 37 -2.85 -8.58 -8.90
N SER A 38 -3.64 -8.74 -7.84
CA SER A 38 -5.09 -8.51 -7.89
C SER A 38 -5.42 -7.02 -8.10
N TYR A 39 -4.67 -6.12 -7.47
CA TYR A 39 -4.85 -4.68 -7.65
C TYR A 39 -4.36 -4.22 -9.03
N ILE A 40 -3.22 -4.71 -9.51
CA ILE A 40 -2.71 -4.40 -10.85
C ILE A 40 -3.79 -4.67 -11.92
N LYS A 41 -4.41 -5.85 -11.86
CA LYS A 41 -5.50 -6.22 -12.76
C LYS A 41 -6.74 -5.34 -12.57
N LYS A 42 -7.16 -5.12 -11.32
CA LYS A 42 -8.34 -4.32 -10.98
C LYS A 42 -8.28 -2.90 -11.52
N TYR A 43 -7.09 -2.30 -11.59
CA TYR A 43 -6.91 -0.91 -12.01
C TYR A 43 -6.22 -0.76 -13.39
N SER A 44 -6.12 -1.83 -14.18
CA SER A 44 -5.49 -1.82 -15.51
C SER A 44 -6.12 -0.84 -16.52
N ASN A 45 -7.41 -0.53 -16.37
CA ASN A 45 -8.16 0.33 -17.30
C ASN A 45 -8.38 1.75 -16.75
N LYS A 46 -7.50 2.26 -15.88
CA LYS A 46 -7.68 3.55 -15.20
C LYS A 46 -6.65 4.57 -15.68
N ASN A 47 -7.03 5.86 -15.62
CA ASN A 47 -6.20 6.98 -16.08
C ASN A 47 -5.17 7.39 -15.02
N PHE A 48 -4.16 6.56 -14.80
CA PHE A 48 -2.98 6.91 -14.03
C PHE A 48 -1.79 6.06 -14.50
N ASP A 49 -0.57 6.54 -14.26
CA ASP A 49 0.66 5.92 -14.79
C ASP A 49 1.21 4.84 -13.85
N GLU A 50 1.03 5.01 -12.55
CA GLU A 50 1.66 4.16 -11.53
C GLU A 50 0.72 3.84 -10.36
N LEU A 51 0.76 2.58 -9.93
CA LEU A 51 0.09 2.07 -8.73
C LEU A 51 1.12 1.83 -7.62
N GLN A 52 0.94 2.49 -6.49
CA GLN A 52 1.75 2.31 -5.29
C GLN A 52 0.91 1.64 -4.20
N LEU A 53 1.30 0.43 -3.80
CA LEU A 53 0.69 -0.28 -2.68
C LEU A 53 1.61 -0.28 -1.46
N THR A 54 1.07 0.13 -0.32
CA THR A 54 1.70 -0.04 0.98
C THR A 54 0.98 -1.12 1.77
N PHE A 55 1.64 -2.24 2.01
CA PHE A 55 1.14 -3.33 2.83
C PHE A 55 1.59 -3.13 4.28
N LEU A 56 0.66 -3.31 5.22
CA LEU A 56 0.89 -3.14 6.66
C LEU A 56 0.44 -4.38 7.43
N ASP A 57 1.18 -4.75 8.47
CA ASP A 57 0.75 -5.78 9.45
C ASP A 57 -0.14 -5.23 10.57
N THR A 58 -0.37 -3.92 10.57
CA THR A 58 -1.17 -3.18 11.54
C THR A 58 -2.28 -2.39 10.83
N GLN A 59 -3.43 -2.26 11.48
CA GLN A 59 -4.53 -1.44 10.99
C GLN A 59 -4.40 -0.01 11.52
N PHE A 60 -4.69 0.96 10.66
CA PHE A 60 -4.73 2.37 11.03
C PHE A 60 -6.05 2.98 10.58
N ALA A 61 -6.43 4.09 11.21
CA ALA A 61 -7.57 4.88 10.74
C ALA A 61 -7.26 5.50 9.37
N GLU A 62 -8.26 5.55 8.48
CA GLU A 62 -8.09 6.06 7.12
C GLU A 62 -7.56 7.51 7.13
N GLY A 63 -8.12 8.37 7.98
CA GLY A 63 -7.69 9.77 8.10
C GLY A 63 -6.24 9.95 8.57
N TYR A 64 -5.70 8.99 9.33
CA TYR A 64 -4.28 9.00 9.70
C TYR A 64 -3.38 8.65 8.50
N LEU A 65 -3.77 7.66 7.70
CA LEU A 65 -3.03 7.29 6.48
C LEU A 65 -3.12 8.39 5.41
N GLU A 66 -4.26 9.06 5.30
CA GLU A 66 -4.42 10.23 4.44
C GLU A 66 -3.47 11.36 4.86
N LEU A 67 -3.38 11.63 6.17
CA LEU A 67 -2.46 12.63 6.73
C LEU A 67 -1.00 12.29 6.38
N ILE A 68 -0.59 11.03 6.55
CA ILE A 68 0.76 10.57 6.18
C ILE A 68 1.02 10.78 4.69
N ASN A 69 0.06 10.41 3.82
CA ASN A 69 0.22 10.57 2.38
C ASN A 69 0.41 12.04 1.99
N LYS A 70 -0.37 12.95 2.59
CA LYS A 70 -0.32 14.40 2.33
C LYS A 70 0.89 15.11 2.97
N LYS A 71 1.40 14.62 4.10
CA LYS A 71 2.44 15.28 4.91
C LYS A 71 3.77 14.52 4.89
N ASN A 72 4.07 13.87 3.76
CA ASN A 72 5.12 12.85 3.51
C ASN A 72 6.56 13.15 4.02
N THR A 73 6.79 14.30 4.65
CA THR A 73 8.09 14.78 5.15
C THR A 73 8.17 15.00 6.66
N ASP A 74 7.04 15.06 7.40
CA ASP A 74 7.07 15.37 8.83
C ASP A 74 7.07 14.09 9.68
N LYS A 75 8.27 13.75 10.19
CA LYS A 75 8.55 12.52 10.96
C LYS A 75 7.61 12.29 12.13
N LYS A 76 7.04 13.35 12.72
CA LYS A 76 6.13 13.22 13.89
C LYS A 76 4.85 12.44 13.57
N PHE A 77 4.39 12.50 12.31
CA PHE A 77 3.19 11.77 11.89
C PHE A 77 3.45 10.29 11.63
N TYR A 78 4.70 9.84 11.70
CA TYR A 78 5.05 8.44 11.52
C TYR A 78 5.32 7.71 12.84
N ILE A 79 5.37 8.42 13.98
CA ILE A 79 5.58 7.81 15.31
C ILE A 79 4.60 6.66 15.57
N PRO A 80 3.29 6.79 15.27
CA PRO A 80 2.36 5.67 15.46
C PRO A 80 2.63 4.46 14.54
N MET A 81 3.45 4.60 13.49
CA MET A 81 3.88 3.48 12.65
C MET A 81 5.12 2.75 13.18
N THR A 82 5.85 3.29 14.15
CA THR A 82 7.06 2.64 14.69
C THR A 82 6.78 1.20 15.13
N GLY A 83 7.62 0.28 14.71
CA GLY A 83 7.46 -1.17 14.95
C GLY A 83 6.54 -1.89 13.96
N THR A 84 5.80 -1.17 13.10
CA THR A 84 4.95 -1.78 12.05
C THR A 84 5.80 -2.39 10.95
N LYS A 85 5.44 -3.59 10.50
CA LYS A 85 6.03 -4.19 9.29
C LYS A 85 5.37 -3.62 8.05
N ILE A 86 6.20 -3.12 7.15
CA ILE A 86 5.79 -2.49 5.91
C ILE A 86 6.45 -3.19 4.74
N LEU A 87 5.68 -3.37 3.67
CA LEU A 87 6.19 -3.82 2.39
C LEU A 87 5.57 -2.94 1.31
N LYS A 88 6.40 -2.36 0.44
CA LYS A 88 5.96 -1.45 -0.62
C LYS A 88 6.03 -2.13 -1.96
N GLY A 89 4.97 -1.96 -2.76
CA GLY A 89 4.88 -2.42 -4.14
C GLY A 89 4.62 -1.25 -5.07
N ILE A 90 5.31 -1.22 -6.21
CA ILE A 90 5.13 -0.20 -7.25
C ILE A 90 4.94 -0.91 -8.59
N TYR A 91 3.91 -0.52 -9.33
CA TYR A 91 3.63 -1.01 -10.68
C TYR A 91 3.46 0.16 -11.63
N ASN A 92 4.34 0.25 -12.62
CA ASN A 92 4.27 1.27 -13.66
C ASN A 92 3.51 0.70 -14.86
N TYR A 93 2.31 1.22 -15.14
CA TYR A 93 1.46 0.73 -16.23
C TYR A 93 2.00 1.08 -17.61
N LYS A 94 2.79 2.16 -17.73
CA LYS A 94 3.42 2.54 -19.01
C LYS A 94 4.57 1.61 -19.38
N LEU A 95 5.39 1.23 -18.40
CA LEU A 95 6.56 0.39 -18.59
C LEU A 95 6.27 -1.10 -18.37
N THR A 96 5.10 -1.42 -17.83
CA THR A 96 4.73 -2.79 -17.40
C THR A 96 5.71 -3.36 -16.36
N ASP A 97 6.37 -2.48 -15.59
CA ASP A 97 7.40 -2.85 -14.61
C ASP A 97 6.78 -2.99 -13.22
N LYS A 98 7.19 -4.05 -12.50
CA LYS A 98 6.68 -4.39 -11.18
C LYS A 98 7.83 -4.53 -10.19
N LYS A 99 7.79 -3.74 -9.12
CA LYS A 99 8.72 -3.82 -8.00
C LYS A 99 8.00 -4.12 -6.71
N LEU A 100 8.55 -5.06 -5.95
CA LEU A 100 8.07 -5.41 -4.62
C LEU A 100 9.26 -5.47 -3.68
N ASN A 101 9.36 -4.46 -2.82
CA ASN A 101 10.47 -4.26 -1.91
C ASN A 101 10.48 -5.32 -0.80
N ASP A 102 11.59 -5.41 -0.10
CA ASP A 102 11.70 -6.22 1.11
C ASP A 102 10.84 -5.67 2.24
N ILE A 103 10.56 -6.55 3.21
CA ILE A 103 9.85 -6.17 4.43
C ILE A 103 10.77 -5.31 5.27
N VAL A 104 10.31 -4.12 5.61
CA VAL A 104 10.98 -3.22 6.54
C VAL A 104 10.14 -3.08 7.81
N ILE A 105 10.81 -2.92 8.95
CA ILE A 105 10.16 -2.47 10.18
C ILE A 105 10.35 -0.97 10.24
N TYR A 106 9.26 -0.22 10.35
CA TYR A 106 9.34 1.23 10.45
C TYR A 106 9.99 1.63 11.77
N GLN A 107 11.01 2.49 11.71
CA GLN A 107 11.77 2.99 12.86
C GLN A 107 11.29 4.40 13.22
#